data_AF-A0A953VL06-F1
#
_entry.id   AF-A0A953VL06-F1
#
_cell.length_a   1.000
_cell.length_b   1.000
_cell.length_c   1.000
_cell.angle_alpha   90.00
_cell.angle_beta   90.00
_cell.angle_gamma   90.00
#
_symmetry.space_group_name_H-M   'P 1'
#
loop_
_entity.id
_entity.type
_entity.pdbx_description
1 polymer ?
#
loop_
_entity_poly.entity_id
_entity_poly.type
_entity_poly.pdbx_seq_one_letter_code
_entity_poly.pdbx_strand_id
1 'polypeptide(L)'
;MGIYTIVGKSTDPLGPGQIYAGDIKVADGDVFFIDPSAEGLVNFISAYRVPVNFEILVEQSNPNKLQLNFGSNQSPWVNIANNANLANTYIDATATNSINLNLGDNVTFGGYSGSQAGVDNINIGNGFTATGEWRTGGGDDNFRIGDGASIKYLNTGAGDDSIVVGTNATIGGIDGDLGTDTLVTKTKGLSTKNIEKIAVVCYAAGTLIDTPDGPQDVAKLQPGDSVSTLDNAAQKILWVHHDQQPLDMVEKDARPIIIRAGALGSGIPSRNLIVSPQHRILVGGGGQLQDKFKSEALVPAKSLLSLRGIRHVMGRREITWIHFACKRHEVVVANGCLSESLLLGPMVVNGLTAGECQALRDIYGTPATPDAALNGPPARQCLAVGVVRRQLASNDIEKSRQRAKEIRTWDLDLAAETRETEYRQQVKPASDGHLDRSDAA
;
A
#
# COMPACT_ATOMS: atom_id res chain seq x y z
N MET A 1 -18.62 -22.02 19.54
CA MET A 1 -19.90 -21.79 18.86
C MET A 1 -21.07 -21.90 19.85
N GLY A 2 -21.25 -20.85 20.63
CA GLY A 2 -22.51 -20.49 21.27
C GLY A 2 -23.24 -19.43 20.45
N ILE A 3 -24.55 -19.33 20.67
CA ILE A 3 -25.39 -18.26 20.13
C ILE A 3 -25.93 -17.46 21.31
N TYR A 4 -25.72 -16.16 21.29
CA TYR A 4 -26.06 -15.28 22.40
C TYR A 4 -26.82 -14.04 21.91
N THR A 5 -27.65 -13.47 22.76
CA THR A 5 -28.28 -12.17 22.52
C THR A 5 -27.84 -11.19 23.61
N ILE A 6 -27.14 -10.13 23.21
CA ILE A 6 -26.71 -9.07 24.12
C ILE A 6 -27.90 -8.14 24.36
N VAL A 7 -28.29 -7.99 25.62
CA VAL A 7 -29.46 -7.20 26.06
C VAL A 7 -29.07 -6.12 27.08
N GLY A 8 -29.92 -5.11 27.24
CA GLY A 8 -29.77 -4.08 28.26
C GLY A 8 -30.11 -4.60 29.66
N LYS A 9 -29.67 -3.88 30.70
CA LYS A 9 -29.96 -4.23 32.10
C LYS A 9 -31.45 -4.17 32.46
N SER A 10 -32.24 -3.45 31.67
CA SER A 10 -33.70 -3.41 31.79
C SER A 10 -34.37 -4.76 31.53
N THR A 11 -33.66 -5.71 30.92
CA THR A 11 -34.18 -7.04 30.52
C THR A 11 -33.96 -8.10 31.61
N ASP A 12 -33.99 -7.70 32.89
CA ASP A 12 -33.89 -8.61 34.04
C ASP A 12 -35.27 -9.24 34.37
N PRO A 13 -35.39 -10.57 34.52
CA PRO A 13 -34.36 -11.60 34.38
C PRO A 13 -34.05 -11.99 32.94
N LEU A 14 -32.79 -12.37 32.71
CA LEU A 14 -32.32 -12.88 31.41
C LEU A 14 -33.10 -14.14 30.99
N GLY A 15 -33.57 -14.12 29.74
CA GLY A 15 -34.07 -15.29 29.04
C GLY A 15 -32.95 -16.21 28.52
N PRO A 16 -33.31 -17.36 27.94
CA PRO A 16 -32.35 -18.31 27.39
C PRO A 16 -31.43 -17.67 26.34
N GLY A 17 -30.11 -17.83 26.50
CA GLY A 17 -29.11 -17.29 25.56
C GLY A 17 -28.90 -15.77 25.68
N GLN A 18 -29.66 -15.07 26.53
CA GLN A 18 -29.46 -13.64 26.75
C GLN A 18 -28.31 -13.41 27.72
N ILE A 19 -27.50 -12.39 27.44
CA ILE A 19 -26.39 -11.94 28.27
C ILE A 19 -26.39 -10.41 28.33
N TYR A 20 -25.94 -9.84 29.43
CA TYR A 20 -25.77 -8.39 29.51
C TYR A 20 -24.49 -7.92 28.80
N ALA A 21 -24.49 -6.65 28.38
CA ALA A 21 -23.27 -5.96 28.00
C ALA A 21 -22.25 -5.95 29.16
N GLY A 22 -20.97 -5.99 28.80
CA GLY A 22 -19.82 -6.06 29.71
C GLY A 22 -18.68 -6.85 29.10
N ASP A 23 -17.88 -7.50 29.94
CA ASP A 23 -16.78 -8.35 29.49
C ASP A 23 -17.30 -9.73 29.05
N ILE A 24 -17.27 -10.00 27.75
CA ILE A 24 -17.76 -11.21 27.12
C ILE A 24 -16.56 -12.01 26.60
N LYS A 25 -16.40 -13.24 27.10
CA LYS A 25 -15.40 -14.17 26.54
C LYS A 25 -15.93 -14.73 25.22
N VAL A 26 -15.09 -14.67 24.19
CA VAL A 26 -15.42 -15.18 22.86
C VAL A 26 -14.61 -16.44 22.55
N ALA A 27 -15.26 -17.39 21.89
CA ALA A 27 -14.64 -18.55 21.26
C ALA A 27 -14.89 -18.54 19.75
N ASP A 28 -14.09 -19.34 19.03
CA ASP A 28 -14.20 -19.41 17.58
C ASP A 28 -15.58 -19.96 17.15
N GLY A 29 -16.16 -19.30 16.16
CA GLY A 29 -17.49 -19.56 15.63
C GLY A 29 -18.66 -19.09 16.52
N ASP A 30 -18.44 -18.30 17.57
CA ASP A 30 -19.57 -17.75 18.34
C ASP A 30 -20.38 -16.73 17.52
N VAL A 31 -21.67 -16.60 17.82
CA VAL A 31 -22.58 -15.64 17.17
C VAL A 31 -23.32 -14.82 18.22
N PHE A 32 -23.30 -13.50 18.08
CA PHE A 32 -23.92 -12.56 19.01
C PHE A 32 -24.96 -11.69 18.29
N PHE A 33 -26.20 -11.74 18.74
CA PHE A 33 -27.24 -10.81 18.32
C PHE A 33 -27.23 -9.58 19.23
N ILE A 34 -27.33 -8.38 18.65
CA ILE A 34 -27.53 -7.15 19.41
C ILE A 34 -29.02 -6.86 19.49
N ASP A 35 -29.59 -6.94 20.70
CA ASP A 35 -30.97 -6.57 20.95
C ASP A 35 -31.15 -5.03 20.95
N PRO A 36 -32.33 -4.50 20.57
CA PRO A 36 -32.62 -3.07 20.66
C PRO A 36 -32.45 -2.46 22.06
N SER A 37 -32.54 -3.27 23.13
CA SER A 37 -32.30 -2.82 24.50
C SER A 37 -30.83 -2.73 24.89
N ALA A 38 -29.91 -3.33 24.11
CA ALA A 38 -28.49 -3.36 24.48
C ALA A 38 -27.92 -1.94 24.62
N GLU A 39 -27.12 -1.72 25.66
CA GLU A 39 -26.55 -0.41 25.99
C GLU A 39 -25.21 -0.57 26.71
N GLY A 40 -24.40 0.49 26.70
CA GLY A 40 -23.12 0.54 27.38
C GLY A 40 -22.00 -0.13 26.59
N LEU A 41 -20.96 -0.52 27.33
CA LEU A 41 -19.74 -1.10 26.77
C LEU A 41 -19.82 -2.63 26.73
N VAL A 42 -19.56 -3.19 25.56
CA VAL A 42 -19.36 -4.62 25.34
C VAL A 42 -17.88 -4.83 24.99
N ASN A 43 -17.13 -5.47 25.87
CA ASN A 43 -15.74 -5.85 25.63
C ASN A 43 -15.66 -7.32 25.26
N PHE A 44 -15.35 -7.62 24.01
CA PHE A 44 -15.11 -8.99 23.56
C PHE A 44 -13.66 -9.38 23.87
N ILE A 45 -13.45 -10.44 24.65
CA ILE A 45 -12.15 -10.86 25.14
C ILE A 45 -11.85 -12.29 24.67
N SER A 46 -10.73 -12.47 23.98
CA SER A 46 -10.24 -13.82 23.65
C SER A 46 -9.41 -14.35 24.81
N ALA A 47 -9.73 -15.56 25.27
CA ALA A 47 -8.89 -16.29 26.24
C ALA A 47 -7.82 -17.16 25.54
N TYR A 48 -7.79 -17.16 24.21
CA TYR A 48 -7.01 -18.08 23.40
C TYR A 48 -5.77 -17.41 22.84
N ARG A 49 -4.69 -18.20 22.70
CA ARG A 49 -3.44 -17.78 22.04
C ARG A 49 -3.48 -17.91 20.52
N VAL A 50 -4.61 -18.31 19.97
CA VAL A 50 -4.86 -18.44 18.53
C VAL A 50 -5.89 -17.38 18.10
N PRO A 51 -5.86 -16.92 16.83
CA PRO A 51 -6.89 -16.02 16.31
C PRO A 51 -8.30 -16.60 16.50
N VAL A 52 -9.22 -15.75 16.95
CA VAL A 52 -10.62 -16.10 17.20
C VAL A 52 -11.52 -15.34 16.23
N ASN A 53 -12.33 -16.07 15.48
CA ASN A 53 -13.31 -15.52 14.54
C ASN A 53 -14.70 -15.73 15.10
N PHE A 54 -15.53 -14.70 15.08
CA PHE A 54 -16.90 -14.76 15.57
C PHE A 54 -17.74 -13.69 14.90
N GLU A 55 -19.05 -13.82 15.01
CA GLU A 55 -20.00 -12.98 14.28
C GLU A 55 -20.88 -12.17 15.23
N ILE A 56 -21.16 -10.93 14.84
CA ILE A 56 -22.14 -10.05 15.46
C ILE A 56 -23.20 -9.69 14.43
N LEU A 57 -24.45 -9.91 14.81
CA LEU A 57 -25.63 -9.65 14.00
C LEU A 57 -26.47 -8.54 14.62
N VAL A 58 -26.72 -7.48 13.85
CA VAL A 58 -27.60 -6.37 14.24
C VAL A 58 -28.75 -6.30 13.25
N GLU A 59 -29.85 -6.98 13.59
CA GLU A 59 -31.01 -7.10 12.70
C GLU A 59 -32.00 -5.94 12.82
N GLN A 60 -31.90 -5.15 13.89
CA GLN A 60 -32.84 -4.09 14.25
C GLN A 60 -32.10 -2.81 14.68
N SER A 61 -32.83 -1.70 14.70
CA SER A 61 -32.31 -0.44 15.24
C SER A 61 -32.02 -0.56 16.74
N ASN A 62 -30.97 0.11 17.19
CA ASN A 62 -30.67 0.27 18.62
C ASN A 62 -30.49 1.78 18.91
N PRO A 63 -31.41 2.40 19.67
CA PRO A 63 -31.36 3.84 19.95
C PRO A 63 -30.35 4.20 21.05
N ASN A 64 -29.82 3.23 21.78
CA ASN A 64 -28.99 3.46 22.95
C ASN A 64 -27.53 3.73 22.59
N LYS A 65 -26.79 4.26 23.56
CA LYS A 65 -25.33 4.38 23.44
C LYS A 65 -24.72 2.99 23.61
N LEU A 66 -24.23 2.41 22.53
CA LEU A 66 -23.63 1.09 22.52
C LEU A 66 -22.19 1.19 22.02
N GLN A 67 -21.26 0.61 22.75
CA GLN A 67 -19.87 0.51 22.30
C GLN A 67 -19.46 -0.95 22.22
N LEU A 68 -19.06 -1.38 21.02
CA LEU A 68 -18.49 -2.71 20.79
C LEU A 68 -16.97 -2.56 20.73
N ASN A 69 -16.29 -3.13 21.71
CA ASN A 69 -14.84 -3.09 21.83
C ASN A 69 -14.27 -4.49 21.66
N PHE A 70 -13.27 -4.61 20.79
CA PHE A 70 -12.66 -5.88 20.44
C PHE A 70 -11.22 -5.96 20.93
N GLY A 71 -10.85 -7.11 21.48
CA GLY A 71 -9.51 -7.36 22.00
C GLY A 71 -8.54 -7.93 20.96
N SER A 72 -7.28 -8.10 21.38
CA SER A 72 -6.23 -8.75 20.59
C SER A 72 -6.56 -10.19 20.18
N ASN A 73 -5.96 -10.65 19.08
CA ASN A 73 -6.15 -12.00 18.51
C ASN A 73 -7.59 -12.29 18.08
N GLN A 74 -8.30 -11.27 17.60
CA GLN A 74 -9.67 -11.41 17.10
C GLN A 74 -9.75 -10.92 15.66
N SER A 75 -10.63 -11.56 14.88
CA SER A 75 -11.00 -11.15 13.52
C SER A 75 -12.53 -11.23 13.37
N PRO A 76 -13.29 -10.30 13.98
CA PRO A 76 -14.75 -10.38 14.02
C PRO A 76 -15.40 -10.06 12.67
N TRP A 77 -16.60 -10.62 12.47
CA TRP A 77 -17.56 -10.21 11.45
C TRP A 77 -18.71 -9.46 12.11
N VAL A 78 -19.01 -8.26 11.62
CA VAL A 78 -20.13 -7.46 12.10
C VAL A 78 -21.07 -7.21 10.92
N ASN A 79 -22.28 -7.77 10.98
CA ASN A 79 -23.29 -7.66 9.94
C ASN A 79 -24.48 -6.87 10.48
N ILE A 80 -24.81 -5.77 9.80
CA ILE A 80 -25.90 -4.87 10.16
C ILE A 80 -26.94 -4.86 9.06
N ALA A 81 -28.18 -5.17 9.41
CA ALA A 81 -29.28 -5.25 8.47
C ALA A 81 -29.68 -3.88 7.90
N ASN A 82 -30.36 -3.91 6.75
CA ASN A 82 -30.88 -2.72 6.09
C ASN A 82 -31.82 -1.93 7.01
N ASN A 83 -31.79 -0.60 6.86
CA ASN A 83 -32.64 0.37 7.57
C ASN A 83 -32.42 0.43 9.09
N ALA A 84 -31.36 -0.18 9.62
CA ALA A 84 -31.03 -0.09 11.03
C ALA A 84 -30.53 1.32 11.39
N ASN A 85 -31.08 1.91 12.46
CA ASN A 85 -30.59 3.14 13.07
C ASN A 85 -29.77 2.82 14.32
N LEU A 86 -28.49 3.14 14.25
CA LEU A 86 -27.43 2.88 15.21
C LEU A 86 -26.56 4.13 15.37
N ALA A 87 -27.17 5.32 15.29
CA ALA A 87 -26.48 6.62 15.36
C ALA A 87 -25.62 6.79 16.63
N ASN A 88 -25.97 6.10 17.71
CA ASN A 88 -25.28 6.16 18.99
C ASN A 88 -24.33 4.96 19.22
N THR A 89 -24.07 4.16 18.19
CA THR A 89 -23.20 2.99 18.27
C THR A 89 -21.78 3.33 17.84
N TYR A 90 -20.80 2.86 18.60
CA TYR A 90 -19.38 2.97 18.26
C TYR A 90 -18.72 1.60 18.22
N ILE A 91 -17.92 1.34 17.18
CA ILE A 91 -17.07 0.15 17.11
C ILE A 91 -15.61 0.58 17.31
N ASP A 92 -14.95 -0.06 18.26
CA ASP A 92 -13.51 0.02 18.49
C ASP A 92 -12.88 -1.34 18.17
N ALA A 93 -12.24 -1.45 17.01
CA ALA A 93 -11.51 -2.61 16.55
C ALA A 93 -9.98 -2.38 16.58
N THR A 94 -9.49 -1.33 17.25
CA THR A 94 -8.08 -0.92 17.20
C THR A 94 -7.10 -2.01 17.67
N ALA A 95 -7.54 -2.91 18.56
CA ALA A 95 -6.70 -4.00 19.04
C ALA A 95 -6.84 -5.31 18.25
N THR A 96 -7.75 -5.41 17.27
CA THR A 96 -7.97 -6.65 16.50
C THR A 96 -6.85 -6.91 15.51
N ASN A 97 -6.83 -8.13 14.95
CA ASN A 97 -5.94 -8.46 13.83
C ASN A 97 -6.48 -7.98 12.48
N SER A 98 -7.80 -7.86 12.39
CA SER A 98 -8.57 -7.35 11.26
C SER A 98 -10.05 -7.31 11.66
N ILE A 99 -10.91 -6.69 10.87
CA ILE A 99 -12.38 -6.79 11.01
C ILE A 99 -13.05 -6.81 9.64
N ASN A 100 -14.18 -7.52 9.53
CA ASN A 100 -15.08 -7.32 8.39
C ASN A 100 -16.38 -6.69 8.90
N LEU A 101 -16.70 -5.52 8.39
CA LEU A 101 -17.87 -4.73 8.78
C LEU A 101 -18.78 -4.57 7.56
N ASN A 102 -19.94 -5.21 7.60
CA ASN A 102 -20.95 -5.13 6.54
C ASN A 102 -22.17 -4.37 7.05
N LEU A 103 -22.44 -3.23 6.44
CA LEU A 103 -23.57 -2.37 6.73
C LEU A 103 -24.55 -2.44 5.56
N GLY A 104 -25.79 -2.82 5.84
CA GLY A 104 -26.87 -2.84 4.86
C GLY A 104 -27.23 -1.45 4.31
N ASP A 105 -28.21 -1.43 3.42
CA ASP A 105 -28.75 -0.21 2.82
C ASP A 105 -29.52 0.62 3.86
N ASN A 106 -29.47 1.95 3.73
CA ASN A 106 -30.14 2.95 4.57
C ASN A 106 -29.80 2.84 6.07
N VAL A 107 -28.61 2.32 6.40
CA VAL A 107 -28.14 2.26 7.78
C VAL A 107 -27.68 3.64 8.24
N THR A 108 -28.11 4.05 9.42
CA THR A 108 -27.49 5.18 10.15
C THR A 108 -26.58 4.61 11.22
N PHE A 109 -25.31 5.00 11.26
CA PHE A 109 -24.34 4.47 12.23
C PHE A 109 -23.54 5.58 12.88
N GLY A 110 -23.05 5.34 14.09
CA GLY A 110 -22.18 6.27 14.81
C GLY A 110 -20.78 6.31 14.22
N GLY A 111 -19.80 5.92 15.03
CA GLY A 111 -18.38 5.99 14.67
C GLY A 111 -17.71 4.62 14.62
N TYR A 112 -16.55 4.59 13.98
CA TYR A 112 -15.76 3.38 13.77
C TYR A 112 -14.27 3.71 13.88
N SER A 113 -13.52 2.82 14.51
CA SER A 113 -12.06 2.81 14.49
C SER A 113 -11.57 1.40 14.24
N GLY A 114 -10.94 1.19 13.09
CA GLY A 114 -10.45 -0.11 12.65
C GLY A 114 -9.11 -0.49 13.26
N SER A 115 -8.62 -1.64 12.82
CA SER A 115 -7.41 -2.27 13.35
C SER A 115 -6.16 -1.43 13.06
N GLN A 116 -5.08 -1.64 13.82
CA GLN A 116 -3.80 -0.93 13.59
C GLN A 116 -2.86 -1.70 12.65
N ALA A 117 -3.26 -2.90 12.24
CA ALA A 117 -2.57 -3.78 11.33
C ALA A 117 -3.54 -4.83 10.82
N GLY A 118 -3.29 -5.37 9.63
CA GLY A 118 -4.17 -6.35 9.01
C GLY A 118 -4.77 -5.80 7.74
N VAL A 119 -5.87 -6.39 7.30
CA VAL A 119 -6.70 -5.88 6.22
C VAL A 119 -8.12 -5.86 6.74
N ASP A 120 -8.65 -4.66 6.98
CA ASP A 120 -10.04 -4.46 7.31
C ASP A 120 -10.89 -4.39 6.04
N ASN A 121 -12.04 -5.06 6.06
CA ASN A 121 -12.99 -5.06 4.95
C ASN A 121 -14.29 -4.38 5.39
N ILE A 122 -14.48 -3.14 4.96
CA ILE A 122 -15.66 -2.36 5.31
C ILE A 122 -16.53 -2.19 4.06
N ASN A 123 -17.73 -2.76 4.12
CA ASN A 123 -18.74 -2.68 3.08
C ASN A 123 -19.94 -1.88 3.58
N ILE A 124 -20.16 -0.72 2.98
CA ILE A 124 -21.26 0.19 3.32
C ILE A 124 -22.30 0.16 2.20
N GLY A 125 -23.55 -0.16 2.55
CA GLY A 125 -24.70 -0.14 1.66
C GLY A 125 -25.09 1.26 1.17
N ASN A 126 -26.07 1.30 0.28
CA ASN A 126 -26.58 2.54 -0.31
C ASN A 126 -27.35 3.36 0.73
N GLY A 127 -27.38 4.69 0.61
CA GLY A 127 -28.14 5.57 1.51
C GLY A 127 -27.64 5.60 2.97
N PHE A 128 -26.43 5.08 3.22
CA PHE A 128 -25.83 5.07 4.54
C PHE A 128 -25.60 6.48 5.10
N THR A 129 -25.69 6.66 6.42
CA THR A 129 -25.36 7.92 7.09
C THR A 129 -24.46 7.68 8.29
N ALA A 130 -23.24 8.24 8.28
CA ALA A 130 -22.38 8.32 9.46
C ALA A 130 -22.72 9.56 10.29
N THR A 131 -22.88 9.35 11.59
CA THR A 131 -23.10 10.40 12.59
C THR A 131 -21.85 10.68 13.44
N GLY A 132 -20.86 9.78 13.42
CA GLY A 132 -19.56 9.92 14.06
C GLY A 132 -18.39 9.95 13.07
N GLU A 133 -17.17 9.94 13.61
CA GLU A 133 -15.93 9.84 12.82
C GLU A 133 -15.64 8.40 12.44
N TRP A 134 -15.08 8.22 11.24
CA TRP A 134 -14.71 6.92 10.69
C TRP A 134 -13.21 6.89 10.43
N ARG A 135 -12.54 5.92 11.06
CA ARG A 135 -11.10 5.65 10.91
C ARG A 135 -10.88 4.19 10.55
N THR A 136 -10.19 3.87 9.45
CA THR A 136 -9.86 2.47 9.14
C THR A 136 -8.63 2.00 9.89
N GLY A 137 -7.69 2.90 10.19
CA GLY A 137 -6.63 2.64 11.16
C GLY A 137 -5.29 2.42 10.47
N GLY A 138 -4.78 1.20 10.45
CA GLY A 138 -3.60 0.89 9.65
C GLY A 138 -3.65 -0.53 9.10
N GLY A 139 -2.88 -0.80 8.06
CA GLY A 139 -3.12 -1.96 7.22
C GLY A 139 -3.47 -1.54 5.81
N ASP A 140 -3.55 -2.49 4.89
CA ASP A 140 -3.96 -2.21 3.50
C ASP A 140 -5.46 -2.52 3.38
N ASP A 141 -6.32 -1.58 3.76
CA ASP A 141 -7.74 -1.82 3.99
C ASP A 141 -8.61 -1.65 2.73
N ASN A 142 -9.77 -2.29 2.73
CA ASN A 142 -10.78 -2.14 1.68
C ASN A 142 -12.00 -1.39 2.23
N PHE A 143 -12.29 -0.21 1.67
CA PHE A 143 -13.42 0.63 2.09
C PHE A 143 -14.38 0.86 0.92
N ARG A 144 -15.50 0.14 0.88
CA ARG A 144 -16.53 0.28 -0.15
C ARG A 144 -17.72 1.06 0.38
N ILE A 145 -18.04 2.17 -0.27
CA ILE A 145 -19.13 3.07 0.08
C ILE A 145 -20.21 3.03 -1.00
N GLY A 146 -21.44 2.70 -0.60
CA GLY A 146 -22.61 2.64 -1.48
C GLY A 146 -23.04 3.99 -2.03
N ASP A 147 -23.98 3.94 -2.97
CA ASP A 147 -24.57 5.11 -3.61
C ASP A 147 -25.34 5.97 -2.58
N GLY A 148 -25.24 7.29 -2.68
CA GLY A 148 -25.99 8.21 -1.81
C GLY A 148 -25.57 8.19 -0.33
N ALA A 149 -24.47 7.52 0.02
CA ALA A 149 -23.97 7.49 1.40
C ALA A 149 -23.45 8.87 1.84
N SER A 150 -23.57 9.18 3.13
CA SER A 150 -23.14 10.45 3.73
C SER A 150 -22.15 10.20 4.87
N ILE A 151 -20.91 10.66 4.70
CA ILE A 151 -19.84 10.53 5.70
C ILE A 151 -19.19 11.90 5.89
N LYS A 152 -19.22 12.46 7.11
CA LYS A 152 -18.66 13.79 7.32
C LYS A 152 -17.14 13.83 7.14
N TYR A 153 -16.45 12.82 7.67
CA TYR A 153 -14.99 12.73 7.59
C TYR A 153 -14.57 11.27 7.64
N LEU A 154 -13.67 10.89 6.72
CA LEU A 154 -13.04 9.58 6.65
C LEU A 154 -11.52 9.75 6.77
N ASN A 155 -10.93 9.07 7.72
CA ASN A 155 -9.48 8.93 7.81
C ASN A 155 -9.13 7.47 7.54
N THR A 156 -8.30 7.22 6.55
CA THR A 156 -7.90 5.87 6.18
C THR A 156 -6.62 5.42 6.89
N GLY A 157 -5.85 6.39 7.37
CA GLY A 157 -4.75 6.12 8.29
C GLY A 157 -3.51 5.61 7.57
N ALA A 158 -2.86 4.56 8.06
CA ALA A 158 -1.55 4.13 7.56
C ALA A 158 -1.62 2.84 6.73
N GLY A 159 -1.29 2.91 5.45
CA GLY A 159 -1.28 1.75 4.56
C GLY A 159 -1.49 2.14 3.11
N ASP A 160 -1.67 1.18 2.22
CA ASP A 160 -2.11 1.47 0.86
C ASP A 160 -3.60 1.08 0.72
N ASP A 161 -4.49 1.97 1.17
CA ASP A 161 -5.93 1.67 1.28
C ASP A 161 -6.67 1.76 -0.07
N SER A 162 -7.67 0.90 -0.25
CA SER A 162 -8.52 0.85 -1.44
C SER A 162 -9.92 1.35 -1.13
N ILE A 163 -10.23 2.58 -1.54
CA ILE A 163 -11.50 3.26 -1.31
C ILE A 163 -12.33 3.28 -2.59
N VAL A 164 -13.54 2.76 -2.53
CA VAL A 164 -14.51 2.80 -3.64
C VAL A 164 -15.73 3.59 -3.19
N VAL A 165 -16.02 4.68 -3.87
CA VAL A 165 -17.15 5.56 -3.53
C VAL A 165 -18.20 5.53 -4.63
N GLY A 166 -19.40 5.11 -4.24
CA GLY A 166 -20.61 5.10 -5.05
C GLY A 166 -21.00 6.48 -5.57
N THR A 167 -21.95 6.47 -6.48
CA THR A 167 -22.54 7.67 -7.08
C THR A 167 -23.32 8.48 -6.05
N ASN A 168 -23.26 9.81 -6.16
CA ASN A 168 -23.99 10.75 -5.28
C ASN A 168 -23.69 10.60 -3.78
N ALA A 169 -22.63 9.89 -3.40
CA ALA A 169 -22.18 9.86 -2.02
C ALA A 169 -21.60 11.25 -1.64
N THR A 170 -21.82 11.67 -0.40
CA THR A 170 -21.28 12.93 0.13
C THR A 170 -20.25 12.59 1.18
N ILE A 171 -18.98 12.86 0.90
CA ILE A 171 -17.89 12.72 1.88
C ILE A 171 -17.26 14.09 2.11
N GLY A 172 -17.35 14.59 3.34
CA GLY A 172 -16.89 15.95 3.67
C GLY A 172 -15.37 16.12 3.58
N GLY A 173 -14.62 15.03 3.78
CA GLY A 173 -13.19 14.96 3.50
C GLY A 173 -12.66 13.54 3.68
N ILE A 174 -11.67 13.17 2.87
CA ILE A 174 -10.90 11.94 3.01
C ILE A 174 -9.43 12.30 3.27
N ASP A 175 -8.85 11.79 4.36
CA ASP A 175 -7.43 11.97 4.70
C ASP A 175 -6.74 10.60 4.77
N GLY A 176 -5.86 10.35 3.80
CA GLY A 176 -5.06 9.13 3.70
C GLY A 176 -3.76 9.11 4.48
N ASP A 177 -3.60 10.07 5.39
CA ASP A 177 -2.51 10.16 6.36
C ASP A 177 -1.13 9.68 5.84
N LEU A 178 -0.65 8.51 6.30
CA LEU A 178 0.65 7.93 5.99
C LEU A 178 0.50 6.72 5.06
N GLY A 179 0.07 6.97 3.83
CA GLY A 179 -0.26 5.90 2.90
C GLY A 179 -0.17 6.27 1.43
N THR A 180 -0.39 5.30 0.54
CA THR A 180 -0.82 5.58 -0.83
C THR A 180 -2.19 5.00 -1.08
N ASP A 181 -3.18 5.75 -0.66
CA ASP A 181 -4.55 5.30 -0.76
C ASP A 181 -5.06 5.59 -2.16
N THR A 182 -5.77 4.62 -2.71
CA THR A 182 -6.41 4.73 -4.01
C THR A 182 -7.89 4.98 -3.81
N LEU A 183 -8.40 6.03 -4.44
CA LEU A 183 -9.82 6.33 -4.49
C LEU A 183 -10.36 6.13 -5.90
N VAL A 184 -11.27 5.17 -6.03
CA VAL A 184 -12.16 5.03 -7.18
C VAL A 184 -13.48 5.70 -6.83
N THR A 185 -13.85 6.74 -7.58
CA THR A 185 -15.11 7.44 -7.32
C THR A 185 -15.78 7.94 -8.59
N LYS A 186 -17.10 7.83 -8.62
CA LYS A 186 -17.96 8.50 -9.63
C LYS A 186 -18.53 9.84 -9.11
N THR A 187 -18.25 10.16 -7.84
CA THR A 187 -18.72 11.38 -7.19
C THR A 187 -17.76 12.53 -7.49
N LYS A 188 -18.32 13.64 -7.99
CA LYS A 188 -17.56 14.86 -8.30
C LYS A 188 -17.40 15.74 -7.06
N GLY A 189 -16.29 16.49 -6.99
CA GLY A 189 -16.11 17.52 -5.94
C GLY A 189 -15.67 17.01 -4.58
N LEU A 190 -15.30 15.73 -4.44
CA LEU A 190 -14.73 15.17 -3.21
C LEU A 190 -13.42 15.88 -2.84
N SER A 191 -13.37 16.43 -1.62
CA SER A 191 -12.13 16.95 -1.03
C SER A 191 -11.31 15.80 -0.49
N THR A 192 -10.08 15.67 -0.96
CA THR A 192 -9.21 14.54 -0.66
C THR A 192 -7.80 15.04 -0.37
N LYS A 193 -7.17 14.50 0.68
CA LYS A 193 -5.79 14.78 1.07
C LYS A 193 -5.06 13.46 1.20
N ASN A 194 -3.85 13.37 0.62
CA ASN A 194 -3.05 12.14 0.59
C ASN A 194 -3.75 10.94 -0.09
N ILE A 195 -4.74 11.20 -0.96
CA ILE A 195 -5.47 10.17 -1.71
C ILE A 195 -5.19 10.32 -3.20
N GLU A 196 -4.85 9.22 -3.87
CA GLU A 196 -4.73 9.14 -5.32
C GLU A 196 -6.08 8.82 -5.95
N LYS A 197 -6.66 9.79 -6.68
CA LYS A 197 -7.85 9.56 -7.51
C LYS A 197 -7.43 8.75 -8.74
N ILE A 198 -7.62 7.44 -8.67
CA ILE A 198 -7.33 6.41 -9.70
C ILE A 198 -5.93 6.55 -10.32
N ALA A 199 -4.93 5.90 -9.70
CA ALA A 199 -3.65 5.56 -10.32
C ALA A 199 -3.67 4.08 -10.71
N VAL A 200 -4.23 3.75 -11.88
CA VAL A 200 -4.05 2.39 -12.43
C VAL A 200 -2.55 2.19 -12.70
N VAL A 201 -2.03 0.98 -12.51
CA VAL A 201 -0.61 0.62 -12.77
C VAL A 201 -0.34 0.58 -14.27
N CYS A 202 0.22 1.64 -14.85
CA CYS A 202 0.27 1.83 -16.31
C CYS A 202 1.70 1.90 -16.86
N TYR A 203 1.91 1.39 -18.08
CA TYR A 203 3.02 1.80 -18.94
C TYR A 203 2.58 2.91 -19.89
N ALA A 204 3.44 3.89 -20.16
CA ALA A 204 3.17 4.87 -21.20
C ALA A 204 3.44 4.27 -22.59
N ALA A 205 2.64 4.66 -23.59
CA ALA A 205 2.91 4.35 -25.00
C ALA A 205 4.35 4.74 -25.39
N GLY A 206 5.00 3.90 -26.21
CA GLY A 206 6.42 4.00 -26.56
C GLY A 206 7.36 3.24 -25.61
N THR A 207 6.84 2.64 -24.53
CA THR A 207 7.57 1.68 -23.72
C THR A 207 7.72 0.37 -24.50
N LEU A 208 8.94 -0.12 -24.67
CA LEU A 208 9.21 -1.41 -25.30
C LEU A 208 9.16 -2.52 -24.25
N ILE A 209 8.34 -3.53 -24.49
CA ILE A 209 8.29 -4.77 -23.70
C ILE A 209 9.03 -5.84 -24.47
N ASP A 210 9.92 -6.57 -23.80
CA ASP A 210 10.63 -7.68 -24.44
C ASP A 210 9.64 -8.82 -24.73
N THR A 211 9.69 -9.32 -25.96
CA THR A 211 8.97 -10.50 -26.43
C THR A 211 9.97 -11.52 -26.98
N PRO A 212 9.59 -12.79 -27.18
CA PRO A 212 10.44 -13.77 -27.84
C PRO A 212 10.95 -13.35 -29.22
N ASP A 213 10.18 -12.53 -29.93
CA ASP A 213 10.50 -12.05 -31.29
C ASP A 213 11.21 -10.69 -31.28
N GLY A 214 11.54 -10.19 -30.09
CA GLY A 214 12.23 -8.92 -29.85
C GLY A 214 11.37 -7.87 -29.16
N PRO A 215 11.96 -6.71 -28.80
CA PRO A 215 11.23 -5.67 -28.06
C PRO A 215 10.10 -5.04 -28.90
N GLN A 216 8.89 -5.01 -28.36
CA GLN A 216 7.68 -4.48 -29.00
C GLN A 216 7.11 -3.32 -28.19
N ASP A 217 6.62 -2.27 -28.86
CA ASP A 217 5.91 -1.18 -28.20
C ASP A 217 4.67 -1.73 -27.47
N VAL A 218 4.54 -1.42 -26.19
CA VAL A 218 3.42 -1.81 -25.33
C VAL A 218 2.08 -1.41 -25.95
N ALA A 219 2.03 -0.30 -26.68
CA ALA A 219 0.82 0.17 -27.37
C ALA A 219 0.33 -0.79 -28.47
N LYS A 220 1.21 -1.66 -28.98
CA LYS A 220 0.90 -2.62 -30.04
C LYS A 220 0.62 -4.04 -29.52
N LEU A 221 0.79 -4.29 -28.23
CA LEU A 221 0.51 -5.61 -27.65
C LEU A 221 -0.99 -5.90 -27.67
N GLN A 222 -1.33 -7.15 -27.92
CA GLN A 222 -2.70 -7.66 -27.96
C GLN A 222 -2.85 -8.93 -27.13
N PRO A 223 -4.08 -9.25 -26.65
CA PRO A 223 -4.36 -10.56 -26.08
C PRO A 223 -3.96 -11.67 -27.06
N GLY A 224 -3.18 -12.64 -26.58
CA GLY A 224 -2.60 -13.73 -27.36
C GLY A 224 -1.10 -13.57 -27.63
N ASP A 225 -0.56 -12.35 -27.63
CA ASP A 225 0.87 -12.08 -27.75
C ASP A 225 1.65 -12.66 -26.57
N SER A 226 2.94 -12.96 -26.76
CA SER A 226 3.81 -13.49 -25.71
C SER A 226 4.83 -12.46 -25.26
N VAL A 227 5.02 -12.33 -23.95
CA VAL A 227 6.04 -11.46 -23.34
C VAL A 227 7.09 -12.30 -22.63
N SER A 228 8.33 -11.84 -22.67
CA SER A 228 9.43 -12.44 -21.93
C SER A 228 9.25 -12.13 -20.44
N THR A 229 9.36 -13.16 -19.59
CA THR A 229 9.26 -13.01 -18.14
C THR A 229 10.52 -13.50 -17.45
N LEU A 230 10.72 -13.09 -16.19
CA LEU A 230 11.92 -13.41 -15.43
C LEU A 230 11.93 -14.87 -14.93
N ASP A 231 10.81 -15.32 -14.37
CA ASP A 231 10.72 -16.58 -13.62
C ASP A 231 10.23 -17.76 -14.49
N ASN A 232 9.46 -17.45 -15.51
CA ASN A 232 8.81 -18.43 -16.36
C ASN A 232 9.31 -18.30 -17.80
N ALA A 233 9.03 -19.30 -18.62
CA ALA A 233 9.13 -19.12 -20.07
C ALA A 233 8.18 -17.99 -20.51
N ALA A 234 8.31 -17.53 -21.76
CA ALA A 234 7.44 -16.48 -22.28
C ALA A 234 5.96 -16.76 -22.02
N GLN A 235 5.26 -15.77 -21.46
CA GLN A 235 3.86 -15.90 -21.03
C GLN A 235 2.93 -15.17 -21.99
N LYS A 236 1.77 -15.76 -22.25
CA LYS A 236 0.73 -15.11 -23.06
C LYS A 236 0.05 -13.98 -22.29
N ILE A 237 -0.17 -12.87 -22.97
CA ILE A 237 -1.07 -11.81 -22.54
C ILE A 237 -2.50 -12.31 -22.71
N LEU A 238 -3.32 -12.19 -21.68
CA LEU A 238 -4.74 -12.57 -21.73
C LEU A 238 -5.66 -11.35 -21.79
N TRP A 239 -5.18 -10.20 -21.32
CA TRP A 239 -5.96 -8.98 -21.29
C TRP A 239 -5.06 -7.76 -21.52
N VAL A 240 -5.57 -6.78 -22.25
CA VAL A 240 -4.91 -5.48 -22.51
C VAL A 240 -5.96 -4.38 -22.35
N HIS A 241 -5.58 -3.26 -21.75
CA HIS A 241 -6.41 -2.06 -21.67
C HIS A 241 -5.60 -0.83 -22.07
N HIS A 242 -6.24 0.03 -22.85
CA HIS A 242 -5.70 1.29 -23.33
C HIS A 242 -6.56 2.43 -22.80
N ASP A 243 -5.92 3.40 -22.16
CA ASP A 243 -6.60 4.59 -21.65
C ASP A 243 -5.84 5.86 -22.04
N GLN A 244 -6.54 6.85 -22.57
CA GLN A 244 -5.95 8.12 -22.96
C GLN A 244 -6.40 9.19 -21.96
N GLN A 245 -5.44 9.74 -21.22
CA GLN A 245 -5.72 10.63 -20.10
C GLN A 245 -5.09 12.02 -20.30
N PRO A 246 -5.87 13.10 -20.11
CA PRO A 246 -5.32 14.45 -20.03
C PRO A 246 -4.54 14.62 -18.71
N LEU A 247 -3.42 15.34 -18.79
CA LEU A 247 -2.52 15.62 -17.66
C LEU A 247 -2.53 17.10 -17.24
N ASP A 248 -3.42 17.91 -17.83
CA ASP A 248 -3.50 19.37 -17.59
C ASP A 248 -3.98 19.70 -16.16
N MET A 249 -4.83 18.84 -15.56
CA MET A 249 -5.42 19.03 -14.22
C MET A 249 -4.90 18.03 -13.17
N VAL A 250 -3.83 17.29 -13.50
CA VAL A 250 -3.28 16.27 -12.61
C VAL A 250 -2.30 16.91 -11.62
N GLU A 251 -2.60 16.76 -10.34
CA GLU A 251 -1.74 17.18 -9.23
C GLU A 251 -0.32 16.62 -9.37
N LYS A 252 0.67 17.37 -8.89
CA LYS A 252 2.10 17.03 -9.08
C LYS A 252 2.42 15.58 -8.70
N ASP A 253 1.91 15.14 -7.55
CA ASP A 253 2.25 13.83 -6.98
C ASP A 253 1.53 12.66 -7.67
N ALA A 254 0.46 12.95 -8.42
CA ALA A 254 -0.25 12.00 -9.27
C ALA A 254 0.28 11.98 -10.71
N ARG A 255 1.23 12.86 -11.08
CA ARG A 255 1.79 12.90 -12.43
C ARG A 255 2.67 11.67 -12.71
N PRO A 256 2.75 11.22 -13.97
CA PRO A 256 3.61 10.10 -14.39
C PRO A 256 5.03 10.22 -13.85
N ILE A 257 5.66 9.09 -13.54
CA ILE A 257 7.06 9.02 -13.16
C ILE A 257 7.88 8.68 -14.40
N ILE A 258 8.94 9.45 -14.63
CA ILE A 258 10.00 9.10 -15.56
C ILE A 258 11.20 8.55 -14.79
N ILE A 259 11.57 7.32 -15.11
CA ILE A 259 12.82 6.68 -14.70
C ILE A 259 13.78 6.83 -15.88
N ARG A 260 14.76 7.73 -15.75
CA ARG A 260 15.73 7.97 -16.82
C ARG A 260 16.62 6.75 -17.07
N ALA A 261 17.12 6.63 -18.29
CA ALA A 261 18.10 5.61 -18.64
C ALA A 261 19.27 5.58 -17.62
N GLY A 262 19.63 4.40 -17.15
CA GLY A 262 20.69 4.19 -16.16
C GLY A 262 20.36 4.57 -14.71
N ALA A 263 19.16 5.06 -14.39
CA ALA A 263 18.82 5.55 -13.05
C ALA A 263 18.73 4.44 -11.97
N LEU A 264 18.58 3.18 -12.36
CA LEU A 264 18.48 2.01 -11.47
C LEU A 264 19.82 1.26 -11.30
N GLY A 265 20.90 1.80 -11.84
CA GLY A 265 22.23 1.18 -11.83
C GLY A 265 22.50 0.32 -13.07
N SER A 266 23.78 0.04 -13.35
CA SER A 266 24.22 -0.86 -14.43
C SER A 266 23.64 -0.57 -15.83
N GLY A 267 23.32 0.70 -16.14
CA GLY A 267 22.72 1.07 -17.42
C GLY A 267 21.21 0.76 -17.53
N ILE A 268 20.54 0.50 -16.41
CA ILE A 268 19.11 0.16 -16.35
C ILE A 268 18.28 1.37 -15.87
N PRO A 269 17.11 1.65 -16.47
CA PRO A 269 16.63 1.09 -17.74
C PRO A 269 17.56 1.48 -18.91
N SER A 270 17.51 0.73 -20.02
CA SER A 270 18.34 1.01 -21.21
C SER A 270 17.87 2.25 -21.98
N ARG A 271 16.64 2.71 -21.70
CA ARG A 271 16.03 3.94 -22.21
C ARG A 271 15.08 4.51 -21.16
N ASN A 272 14.62 5.75 -21.34
CA ASN A 272 13.67 6.35 -20.40
C ASN A 272 12.39 5.49 -20.30
N LEU A 273 12.01 5.10 -19.09
CA LEU A 273 10.77 4.42 -18.79
C LEU A 273 9.79 5.41 -18.16
N ILE A 274 8.58 5.51 -18.70
CA ILE A 274 7.51 6.37 -18.17
C ILE A 274 6.37 5.47 -17.72
N VAL A 275 6.03 5.56 -16.44
CA VAL A 275 5.04 4.70 -15.78
C VAL A 275 4.15 5.53 -14.85
N SER A 276 3.00 4.99 -14.45
CA SER A 276 2.19 5.61 -13.41
C SER A 276 2.91 5.55 -12.04
N PRO A 277 2.58 6.44 -11.08
CA PRO A 277 3.26 6.52 -9.79
C PRO A 277 3.35 5.20 -9.02
N GLN A 278 2.29 4.40 -9.06
CA GLN A 278 2.16 3.13 -8.34
C GLN A 278 2.71 1.92 -9.09
N HIS A 279 3.18 2.10 -10.33
CA HIS A 279 3.73 0.99 -11.10
C HIS A 279 4.94 0.38 -10.41
N ARG A 280 4.95 -0.94 -10.21
CA ARG A 280 5.98 -1.60 -9.44
C ARG A 280 7.18 -1.98 -10.29
N ILE A 281 8.35 -1.63 -9.75
CA ILE A 281 9.68 -1.91 -10.29
C ILE A 281 10.30 -3.00 -9.41
N LEU A 282 10.93 -4.01 -10.02
CA LEU A 282 11.64 -5.03 -9.25
C LEU A 282 12.98 -4.47 -8.74
N VAL A 283 13.30 -4.64 -7.48
CA VAL A 283 14.59 -4.23 -6.89
C VAL A 283 15.23 -5.36 -6.11
N GLY A 284 16.55 -5.34 -5.96
CA GLY A 284 17.32 -6.39 -5.26
C GLY A 284 17.67 -7.60 -6.15
N GLY A 285 18.00 -8.73 -5.52
CA GLY A 285 18.21 -10.02 -6.20
C GLY A 285 19.47 -10.17 -7.06
N GLY A 286 20.41 -9.22 -7.00
CA GLY A 286 21.59 -9.15 -7.87
C GLY A 286 21.40 -8.28 -9.11
N GLY A 287 20.26 -7.58 -9.23
CA GLY A 287 19.92 -6.73 -10.36
C GLY A 287 19.80 -5.25 -10.01
N GLN A 288 18.59 -4.70 -10.18
CA GLN A 288 18.31 -3.27 -10.04
C GLN A 288 18.44 -2.82 -8.60
N LEU A 289 19.21 -1.75 -8.34
CA LEU A 289 19.41 -1.19 -7.00
C LEU A 289 19.90 -2.22 -5.94
N GLN A 290 20.70 -3.21 -6.35
CA GLN A 290 21.23 -4.24 -5.44
C GLN A 290 22.00 -3.68 -4.24
N ASP A 291 22.63 -2.50 -4.38
CA ASP A 291 23.33 -1.84 -3.28
C ASP A 291 22.39 -1.23 -2.21
N LYS A 292 21.09 -1.14 -2.52
CA LYS A 292 20.05 -0.55 -1.66
C LYS A 292 19.04 -1.58 -1.16
N PHE A 293 18.83 -2.68 -1.88
CA PHE A 293 17.90 -3.75 -1.54
C PHE A 293 18.61 -5.09 -1.57
N LYS A 294 18.59 -5.82 -0.44
CA LYS A 294 19.26 -7.12 -0.32
C LYS A 294 18.45 -8.27 -0.91
N SER A 295 17.13 -8.17 -0.82
CA SER A 295 16.17 -9.19 -1.28
C SER A 295 15.31 -8.64 -2.40
N GLU A 296 14.84 -9.52 -3.27
CA GLU A 296 13.93 -9.15 -4.35
C GLU A 296 12.60 -8.62 -3.80
N ALA A 297 12.17 -7.47 -4.31
CA ALA A 297 10.90 -6.86 -3.94
C ALA A 297 10.34 -6.00 -5.08
N LEU A 298 9.02 -5.89 -5.14
CA LEU A 298 8.32 -4.99 -6.05
C LEU A 298 7.99 -3.67 -5.34
N VAL A 299 8.59 -2.57 -5.81
CA VAL A 299 8.46 -1.23 -5.19
C VAL A 299 7.77 -0.24 -6.12
N PRO A 300 6.85 0.61 -5.63
CA PRO A 300 6.21 1.63 -6.46
C PRO A 300 7.22 2.63 -7.03
N ALA A 301 7.08 3.01 -8.30
CA ALA A 301 8.00 3.95 -8.97
C ALA A 301 8.14 5.28 -8.20
N LYS A 302 7.06 5.81 -7.62
CA LYS A 302 7.08 7.05 -6.82
C LYS A 302 7.83 6.94 -5.49
N SER A 303 8.06 5.73 -5.00
CA SER A 303 8.88 5.52 -3.79
C SER A 303 10.36 5.80 -4.06
N LEU A 304 10.77 5.79 -5.34
CA LEU A 304 12.15 5.95 -5.80
C LEU A 304 12.52 7.40 -6.15
N LEU A 305 11.64 8.38 -5.89
CA LEU A 305 11.85 9.79 -6.23
C LEU A 305 13.09 10.44 -5.59
N SER A 306 13.62 9.87 -4.50
CA SER A 306 14.88 10.32 -3.90
C SER A 306 16.11 9.93 -4.71
N LEU A 307 15.98 8.99 -5.65
CA LEU A 307 17.08 8.55 -6.50
C LEU A 307 17.30 9.51 -7.67
N ARG A 308 18.57 9.76 -7.97
CA ARG A 308 18.97 10.61 -9.09
C ARG A 308 18.44 10.02 -10.41
N GLY A 309 17.72 10.84 -11.18
CA GLY A 309 17.21 10.45 -12.49
C GLY A 309 15.77 9.97 -12.50
N ILE A 310 15.13 9.85 -11.33
CA ILE A 310 13.71 9.51 -11.19
C ILE A 310 12.95 10.77 -10.75
N ARG A 311 11.88 11.12 -11.47
CA ARG A 311 11.11 12.35 -11.22
C ARG A 311 9.72 12.28 -11.83
N HIS A 312 8.84 13.18 -11.41
CA HIS A 312 7.58 13.42 -12.13
C HIS A 312 7.84 14.02 -13.52
N VAL A 313 7.04 13.58 -14.48
CA VAL A 313 6.95 14.16 -15.83
C VAL A 313 6.26 15.51 -15.73
N MET A 314 6.92 16.55 -16.24
CA MET A 314 6.40 17.91 -16.30
C MET A 314 6.25 18.36 -17.75
N GLY A 315 5.27 19.22 -18.04
CA GLY A 315 5.06 19.83 -19.37
C GLY A 315 4.39 18.93 -20.41
N ARG A 316 3.95 17.72 -20.05
CA ARG A 316 3.15 16.84 -20.90
C ARG A 316 1.67 17.10 -20.65
N ARG A 317 0.88 17.27 -21.72
CA ARG A 317 -0.55 17.59 -21.66
C ARG A 317 -1.46 16.36 -21.68
N GLU A 318 -0.95 15.26 -22.21
CA GLU A 318 -1.72 14.03 -22.40
C GLU A 318 -0.79 12.82 -22.43
N ILE A 319 -1.29 11.68 -21.97
CA ILE A 319 -0.59 10.40 -22.00
C ILE A 319 -1.55 9.26 -22.39
N THR A 320 -1.05 8.33 -23.18
CA THR A 320 -1.72 7.06 -23.44
C THR A 320 -1.10 6.01 -22.54
N TRP A 321 -1.93 5.43 -21.68
CA TRP A 321 -1.61 4.38 -20.75
C TRP A 321 -1.99 3.01 -21.31
N ILE A 322 -1.13 2.03 -21.07
CA ILE A 322 -1.36 0.65 -21.44
C ILE A 322 -1.14 -0.23 -20.22
N HIS A 323 -2.07 -1.17 -20.07
CA HIS A 323 -2.02 -2.25 -19.11
C HIS A 323 -2.07 -3.58 -19.85
N PHE A 324 -1.37 -4.57 -19.34
CA PHE A 324 -1.59 -5.94 -19.79
C PHE A 324 -1.44 -6.90 -18.62
N ALA A 325 -2.24 -7.96 -18.64
CA ALA A 325 -2.21 -9.02 -17.64
C ALA A 325 -1.94 -10.38 -18.30
N CYS A 326 -1.06 -11.16 -17.69
CA CYS A 326 -0.80 -12.55 -18.04
C CYS A 326 -1.70 -13.47 -17.20
N LYS A 327 -1.58 -14.80 -17.39
CA LYS A 327 -2.32 -15.79 -16.58
C LYS A 327 -2.04 -15.65 -15.08
N ARG A 328 -0.80 -15.34 -14.73
CA ARG A 328 -0.36 -15.01 -13.37
C ARG A 328 0.23 -13.62 -13.36
N HIS A 329 0.47 -13.07 -12.17
CA HIS A 329 1.31 -11.90 -12.04
C HIS A 329 2.76 -12.27 -12.36
N GLU A 330 3.35 -11.61 -13.35
CA GLU A 330 4.70 -11.87 -13.86
C GLU A 330 5.61 -10.64 -13.68
N VAL A 331 6.92 -10.88 -13.58
CA VAL A 331 7.95 -9.85 -13.79
C VAL A 331 8.36 -9.88 -15.26
N VAL A 332 8.25 -8.74 -15.93
CA VAL A 332 8.56 -8.54 -17.34
C VAL A 332 9.73 -7.59 -17.52
N VAL A 333 10.27 -7.51 -18.74
CA VAL A 333 11.32 -6.55 -19.09
C VAL A 333 10.71 -5.41 -19.92
N ALA A 334 10.67 -4.21 -19.35
CA ALA A 334 10.20 -2.99 -19.98
C ALA A 334 11.35 -1.99 -20.13
N ASN A 335 11.71 -1.63 -21.37
CA ASN A 335 12.85 -0.75 -21.65
C ASN A 335 14.16 -1.23 -20.99
N GLY A 336 14.37 -2.56 -20.94
CA GLY A 336 15.49 -3.18 -20.24
C GLY A 336 15.42 -3.15 -18.70
N CYS A 337 14.30 -2.68 -18.12
CA CYS A 337 14.05 -2.68 -16.69
C CYS A 337 13.07 -3.79 -16.30
N LEU A 338 13.38 -4.51 -15.22
CA LEU A 338 12.49 -5.48 -14.60
C LEU A 338 11.38 -4.75 -13.85
N SER A 339 10.15 -4.98 -14.28
CA SER A 339 8.93 -4.38 -13.72
C SER A 339 7.77 -5.36 -13.83
N GLU A 340 6.61 -4.98 -13.30
CA GLU A 340 5.48 -5.89 -13.22
C GLU A 340 4.62 -5.94 -14.51
N SER A 341 4.01 -7.10 -14.78
CA SER A 341 2.71 -7.16 -15.48
C SER A 341 1.59 -6.69 -14.54
N LEU A 342 0.37 -6.46 -15.03
CA LEU A 342 -0.72 -6.02 -14.15
C LEU A 342 -1.15 -7.14 -13.16
N LEU A 343 -1.06 -6.87 -11.86
CA LEU A 343 -1.74 -7.63 -10.83
C LEU A 343 -3.22 -7.22 -10.77
N LEU A 344 -4.13 -8.16 -11.01
CA LEU A 344 -5.57 -7.92 -11.03
C LEU A 344 -6.17 -7.97 -9.61
N GLY A 345 -5.60 -7.16 -8.71
CA GLY A 345 -6.07 -7.00 -7.34
C GLY A 345 -7.40 -6.22 -7.25
N PRO A 346 -8.05 -6.22 -6.07
CA PRO A 346 -9.31 -5.51 -5.85
C PRO A 346 -9.28 -4.06 -6.30
N MET A 347 -8.17 -3.34 -6.04
CA MET A 347 -7.95 -1.95 -6.48
C MET A 347 -8.15 -1.77 -7.99
N VAL A 348 -7.54 -2.64 -8.80
CA VAL A 348 -7.61 -2.57 -10.26
C VAL A 348 -9.00 -2.96 -10.74
N VAL A 349 -9.54 -4.06 -10.23
CA VAL A 349 -10.86 -4.56 -10.63
C VAL A 349 -11.96 -3.56 -10.28
N ASN A 350 -11.89 -2.94 -9.10
CA ASN A 350 -12.88 -1.96 -8.66
C ASN A 350 -12.86 -0.66 -9.48
N GLY A 351 -11.72 -0.33 -10.11
CA GLY A 351 -11.56 0.81 -11.00
C GLY A 351 -12.20 0.64 -12.38
N LEU A 352 -12.56 -0.58 -12.75
CA LEU A 352 -13.08 -0.93 -14.07
C LEU A 352 -14.60 -0.81 -14.15
N THR A 353 -15.13 -0.70 -15.36
CA THR A 353 -16.57 -0.75 -15.61
C THR A 353 -17.12 -2.15 -15.32
N ALA A 354 -18.43 -2.26 -15.08
CA ALA A 354 -19.07 -3.55 -14.83
C ALA A 354 -18.85 -4.56 -15.98
N GLY A 355 -18.82 -4.08 -17.23
CA GLY A 355 -18.52 -4.92 -18.39
C GLY A 355 -17.08 -5.42 -18.42
N GLU A 356 -16.12 -4.58 -18.07
CA GLU A 356 -14.71 -4.97 -17.98
C GLU A 356 -14.46 -5.93 -16.81
N CYS A 357 -15.09 -5.70 -15.66
CA CYS A 357 -15.07 -6.64 -14.54
C CYS A 357 -15.62 -8.01 -14.93
N GLN A 358 -16.71 -8.06 -15.70
CA GLN A 358 -17.27 -9.32 -16.18
C GLN A 358 -16.31 -10.00 -17.16
N ALA A 359 -15.74 -9.28 -18.13
CA ALA A 359 -14.77 -9.83 -19.07
C ALA A 359 -13.53 -10.40 -18.35
N LEU A 360 -13.03 -9.72 -17.32
CA LEU A 360 -11.95 -10.25 -16.50
C LEU A 360 -12.35 -11.52 -15.75
N ARG A 361 -13.57 -11.60 -15.19
CA ARG A 361 -14.07 -12.83 -14.55
C ARG A 361 -14.24 -13.98 -15.54
N ASP A 362 -14.59 -13.69 -16.78
CA ASP A 362 -14.70 -14.71 -17.82
C ASP A 362 -13.31 -15.28 -18.19
N ILE A 363 -12.26 -14.46 -18.14
CA ILE A 363 -10.87 -14.86 -18.43
C ILE A 363 -10.21 -15.56 -17.23
N TYR A 364 -10.38 -15.01 -16.03
CA TYR A 364 -9.60 -15.38 -14.83
C TYR A 364 -10.42 -16.15 -13.78
N GLY A 365 -11.74 -16.21 -13.91
CA GLY A 365 -12.64 -16.78 -12.92
C GLY A 365 -13.00 -15.80 -11.81
N THR A 366 -13.52 -16.35 -10.70
CA THR A 366 -13.81 -15.58 -9.49
C THR A 366 -12.62 -15.60 -8.53
N PRO A 367 -12.39 -14.51 -7.78
CA PRO A 367 -11.29 -14.48 -6.82
C PRO A 367 -11.58 -15.42 -5.66
N ALA A 368 -10.52 -16.03 -5.09
CA ALA A 368 -10.64 -17.00 -4.00
C ALA A 368 -11.18 -16.38 -2.71
N THR A 369 -10.90 -15.10 -2.48
CA THR A 369 -11.43 -14.26 -1.41
C THR A 369 -11.75 -12.88 -1.99
N PRO A 370 -12.57 -12.03 -1.32
CA PRO A 370 -12.82 -10.66 -1.77
C PRO A 370 -11.55 -9.84 -2.06
N ASP A 371 -10.46 -10.15 -1.34
CA ASP A 371 -9.20 -9.39 -1.35
C ASP A 371 -8.15 -10.01 -2.29
N ALA A 372 -8.42 -11.22 -2.81
CA ALA A 372 -7.50 -11.92 -3.69
C ALA A 372 -7.50 -11.32 -5.10
N ALA A 373 -6.31 -11.17 -5.69
CA ALA A 373 -6.19 -10.83 -7.09
C ALA A 373 -6.67 -11.96 -8.01
N LEU A 374 -7.33 -11.60 -9.11
CA LEU A 374 -7.89 -12.57 -10.08
C LEU A 374 -6.81 -13.46 -10.73
N ASN A 375 -5.61 -12.92 -10.92
CA ASN A 375 -4.48 -13.65 -11.51
C ASN A 375 -3.47 -14.17 -10.46
N GLY A 376 -3.94 -14.42 -9.23
CA GLY A 376 -3.15 -15.04 -8.17
C GLY A 376 -2.28 -14.07 -7.37
N PRO A 377 -1.45 -14.57 -6.43
CA PRO A 377 -0.62 -13.72 -5.58
C PRO A 377 0.45 -12.99 -6.40
N PRO A 378 1.02 -11.89 -5.86
CA PRO A 378 2.06 -11.17 -6.56
C PRO A 378 3.33 -12.02 -6.77
N ALA A 379 4.03 -11.80 -7.90
CA ALA A 379 5.25 -12.53 -8.27
C ALA A 379 6.37 -12.43 -7.23
N ARG A 380 6.42 -11.31 -6.49
CA ARG A 380 7.34 -11.05 -5.39
C ARG A 380 6.63 -10.24 -4.31
N GLN A 381 7.27 -10.12 -3.14
CA GLN A 381 6.78 -9.27 -2.07
C GLN A 381 6.66 -7.82 -2.54
N CYS A 382 5.48 -7.26 -2.36
CA CYS A 382 5.19 -5.85 -2.60
C CYS A 382 5.58 -5.03 -1.35
N LEU A 383 6.41 -3.99 -1.51
CA LEU A 383 6.74 -3.08 -0.41
C LEU A 383 5.96 -1.77 -0.56
N ALA A 384 5.49 -1.23 0.57
CA ALA A 384 4.83 0.06 0.64
C ALA A 384 5.83 1.22 0.46
N VAL A 385 5.31 2.36 -0.02
CA VAL A 385 6.11 3.56 -0.33
C VAL A 385 6.92 4.06 0.89
N GLY A 386 6.30 4.09 2.07
CA GLY A 386 6.94 4.53 3.30
C GLY A 386 8.09 3.62 3.74
N VAL A 387 7.94 2.30 3.58
CA VAL A 387 8.98 1.31 3.88
C VAL A 387 10.20 1.56 2.98
N VAL A 388 9.96 1.69 1.67
CA VAL A 388 11.01 1.94 0.69
C VAL A 388 11.75 3.25 0.96
N ARG A 389 11.02 4.35 1.20
CA ARG A 389 11.63 5.66 1.48
C ARG A 389 12.49 5.65 2.73
N ARG A 390 12.04 5.01 3.82
CA ARG A 390 12.82 4.85 5.05
C ARG A 390 14.10 4.04 4.82
N GLN A 391 14.00 2.97 4.04
CA GLN A 391 15.17 2.13 3.71
C GLN A 391 16.20 2.92 2.88
N LEU A 392 15.76 3.65 1.86
CA LEU A 392 16.63 4.49 1.04
C LEU A 392 17.34 5.57 1.89
N ALA A 393 16.60 6.25 2.78
CA ALA A 393 17.16 7.26 3.67
C ALA A 393 18.17 6.67 4.67
N SER A 394 17.88 5.50 5.23
CA SER A 394 18.77 4.81 6.18
C SER A 394 20.10 4.41 5.53
N ASN A 395 20.05 3.88 4.30
CA ASN A 395 21.24 3.52 3.53
C ASN A 395 22.14 4.74 3.26
N ASP A 396 21.55 5.90 2.97
CA ASP A 396 22.30 7.14 2.70
C ASP A 396 22.99 7.67 3.97
N ILE A 397 22.34 7.56 5.14
CA ILE A 397 22.94 7.89 6.45
C ILE A 397 24.12 6.95 6.76
N GLU A 398 23.95 5.65 6.54
CA GLU A 398 25.00 4.66 6.79
C GLU A 398 26.22 4.89 5.89
N LYS A 399 26.02 5.10 4.58
CA LYS A 399 27.10 5.46 3.64
C LYS A 399 27.81 6.75 4.05
N SER A 400 27.06 7.77 4.51
CA SER A 400 27.64 9.03 4.97
C SER A 400 28.51 8.85 6.22
N ARG A 401 28.06 8.02 7.19
CA ARG A 401 28.85 7.66 8.38
C ARG A 401 30.10 6.88 8.02
N GLN A 402 30.00 5.93 7.08
CA GLN A 402 31.14 5.14 6.64
C GLN A 402 32.20 6.01 5.95
N ARG A 403 31.77 6.91 5.06
CA ARG A 403 32.66 7.85 4.38
C ARG A 403 33.35 8.81 5.35
N ALA A 404 32.64 9.27 6.39
CA ALA A 404 33.25 10.10 7.44
C ALA A 404 34.33 9.34 8.24
N LYS A 405 34.16 8.02 8.47
CA LYS A 405 35.19 7.19 9.09
C LYS A 405 36.41 7.04 8.18
N GLU A 406 36.20 6.79 6.89
CA GLU A 406 37.29 6.65 5.90
C GLU A 406 38.11 7.94 5.79
N ILE A 407 37.46 9.11 5.70
CA ILE A 407 38.14 10.42 5.69
C ILE A 407 39.00 10.58 6.95
N ARG A 408 38.46 10.25 8.12
CA ARG A 408 39.23 10.32 9.38
C ARG A 408 40.45 9.40 9.37
N THR A 409 40.34 8.22 8.75
CA THR A 409 41.49 7.32 8.58
C THR A 409 42.53 7.94 7.66
N TRP A 410 42.12 8.50 6.51
CA TRP A 410 43.03 9.19 5.59
C TRP A 410 43.73 10.40 6.25
N ASP A 411 43.02 11.16 7.08
CA ASP A 411 43.60 12.28 7.82
C ASP A 411 44.68 11.81 8.83
N LEU A 412 44.46 10.65 9.47
CA LEU A 412 45.44 10.05 10.38
C LEU A 412 46.67 9.54 9.63
N ASP A 413 46.48 8.91 8.48
CA ASP A 413 47.56 8.45 7.60
C ASP A 413 48.40 9.64 7.11
N LEU A 414 47.75 10.70 6.61
CA LEU A 414 48.41 11.93 6.20
C LEU A 414 49.23 12.58 7.33
N ALA A 415 48.69 12.59 8.56
CA ALA A 415 49.41 13.10 9.73
C ALA A 415 50.60 12.22 10.14
N ALA A 416 50.56 10.91 9.87
CA ALA A 416 51.69 10.01 10.09
C ALA A 416 52.79 10.24 9.05
N GLU A 417 52.43 10.34 7.77
CA GLU A 417 53.37 10.64 6.67
C GLU A 417 54.07 11.98 6.86
N THR A 418 53.33 13.00 7.32
CA THR A 418 53.87 14.32 7.61
C THR A 418 54.93 14.24 8.72
N ARG A 419 54.62 13.55 9.83
CA ARG A 419 55.58 13.34 10.94
C ARG A 419 56.82 12.56 10.51
N GLU A 420 56.66 11.54 9.67
CA GLU A 420 57.81 10.79 9.15
C GLU A 420 58.70 11.67 8.25
N THR A 421 58.09 12.54 7.45
CA THR A 421 58.80 13.49 6.59
C THR A 421 59.57 14.53 7.42
N GLU A 422 58.94 15.09 8.45
CA GLU A 422 59.58 16.02 9.40
C GLU A 422 60.76 15.36 10.13
N TYR A 423 60.57 14.11 10.59
CA TYR A 423 61.65 13.35 11.22
C TYR A 423 62.82 13.12 10.27
N ARG A 424 62.57 12.73 9.01
CA ARG A 424 63.63 12.56 8.00
C ARG A 424 64.37 13.86 7.69
N GLN A 425 63.70 15.01 7.77
CA GLN A 425 64.33 16.33 7.59
C GLN A 425 65.22 16.72 8.79
N GLN A 426 64.84 16.33 10.02
CA GLN A 426 65.62 16.57 11.23
C GLN A 426 66.85 15.66 11.36
N VAL A 427 66.80 14.44 10.80
CA VAL A 427 67.89 13.45 10.89
C VAL A 427 68.88 13.57 9.71
N LYS A 428 68.86 14.65 8.92
CA LYS A 428 69.92 14.92 7.93
C LYS A 428 71.29 14.99 8.66
N PRO A 429 72.30 14.19 8.26
CA PRO A 429 73.59 14.23 8.93
C PRO A 429 74.22 15.61 8.76
N ALA A 430 74.76 16.15 9.84
CA ALA A 430 75.55 17.37 9.82
C ALA A 430 76.69 17.19 8.81
N SER A 431 76.66 17.98 7.75
CA SER A 431 77.73 18.07 6.76
C SER A 431 79.03 18.49 7.43
N ASP A 432 80.10 17.80 7.04
CA ASP A 432 81.51 18.09 7.30
C ASP A 432 81.85 19.57 7.45
N GLY A 433 82.18 19.96 8.69
CA GLY A 433 82.80 21.23 9.03
C GLY A 433 84.34 21.13 9.00
N HIS A 434 84.89 21.45 7.84
CA HIS A 434 86.19 22.06 7.54
C HIS A 434 87.20 22.32 8.70
N LEU A 435 88.39 21.70 8.64
CA LEU A 435 89.70 22.16 9.15
C LEU A 435 90.78 21.35 8.39
N ASP A 436 91.91 21.83 7.89
CA ASP A 436 92.54 23.13 7.70
C ASP A 436 93.71 22.83 6.73
N ARG A 437 93.94 23.67 5.72
CA ARG A 437 95.14 23.62 4.88
C ARG A 437 96.05 24.74 5.35
N SER A 438 97.01 24.42 6.20
CA SER A 438 98.23 25.24 6.34
C SER A 438 99.44 24.39 6.77
N ASP A 439 100.55 24.70 6.12
CA ASP A 439 101.95 24.56 6.51
C ASP A 439 102.74 23.24 6.33
N ALA A 440 103.66 23.36 5.36
CA ALA A 440 105.12 23.22 5.48
C ALA A 440 105.83 21.94 4.96
N ALA A 441 106.82 22.24 4.09
CA ALA A 441 107.99 21.49 3.61
C ALA A 441 107.79 20.42 2.52
#